data_AF-A0A1W2A9Q1-F1
#
_entry.id   AF-A0A1W2A9Q1-F1
#
_cell.length_a   1.000
_cell.length_b   1.000
_cell.length_c   1.000
_cell.angle_alpha   90.00
_cell.angle_beta   90.00
_cell.angle_gamma   90.00
#
_symmetry.space_group_name_H-M   'P 1'
#
loop_
_entity.id
_entity.type
_entity.pdbx_description
1 polymer ?
#
loop_
_entity_poly.entity_id
_entity_poly.type
_entity_poly.pdbx_seq_one_letter_code
_entity_poly.pdbx_strand_id
1 'polypeptide(L)'
;MNCKEMTQQYFSRWLGSDGNLLAGTQNAPVFLFTPERNTVQAGYGERFDVWALETASGTFVSFGDAVRDSIPRLEEFLRGGTPLGQALQQVYGVRPEHSIRWFYAGDDRESPDARVLEPSDYPAFEQFFRSQYPDLEDVSWLREYFDEMAAEHLCCGVFMDGLLVSCTDMPIMPYMQESIREIGINTLAAYRGRGCAKAACLQCIHEVLSRGKCPIWSAEAENTASLRLAESVGFVRLGDSYSISLSTAG
;
A
#
# COMPACT_ATOMS: atom_id res chain seq x y z
N MET A 1 5.47 19.95 3.79
CA MET A 1 5.32 18.58 4.31
C MET A 1 6.43 17.71 3.72
N ASN A 2 7.15 16.93 4.53
CA ASN A 2 8.21 16.04 4.05
C ASN A 2 7.67 14.61 3.88
N CYS A 3 7.19 14.30 2.68
CA CYS A 3 6.53 13.02 2.43
C CYS A 3 7.46 11.81 2.57
N LYS A 4 8.75 11.96 2.26
CA LYS A 4 9.73 10.90 2.46
C LYS A 4 9.83 10.51 3.94
N GLU A 5 9.99 11.49 4.82
CA GLU A 5 10.14 11.28 6.26
C GLU A 5 8.87 10.69 6.89
N MET A 6 7.68 11.18 6.49
CA MET A 6 6.41 10.62 6.96
C MET A 6 6.21 9.17 6.51
N THR A 7 6.55 8.87 5.25
CA THR A 7 6.50 7.50 4.72
C THR A 7 7.47 6.59 5.46
N GLN A 8 8.67 7.08 5.76
CA GLN A 8 9.66 6.34 6.54
C GLN A 8 9.17 6.06 7.97
N GLN A 9 8.54 7.04 8.62
CA GLN A 9 7.95 6.85 9.94
C GLN A 9 6.80 5.83 9.90
N TYR A 10 5.96 5.87 8.87
CA TYR A 10 4.89 4.89 8.68
C TYR A 10 5.42 3.46 8.59
N PHE A 11 6.42 3.22 7.75
CA PHE A 11 7.01 1.88 7.65
C PHE A 11 7.87 1.51 8.86
N SER A 12 8.37 2.47 9.63
CA SER A 12 8.99 2.20 10.94
C SER A 12 7.96 1.65 11.94
N ARG A 13 6.70 2.10 11.89
CA ARG A 13 5.62 1.54 12.72
C ARG A 13 5.23 0.12 12.31
N TRP A 14 5.21 -0.17 11.01
CA TRP A 14 5.11 -1.56 10.52
C TRP A 14 6.22 -2.46 11.10
N LEU A 15 7.42 -1.91 11.29
CA LEU A 15 8.55 -2.60 11.89
C LEU A 15 8.49 -2.68 13.42
N GLY A 16 7.47 -2.10 14.06
CA GLY A 16 7.33 -2.06 15.52
C GLY A 16 8.10 -0.93 16.20
N SER A 17 8.40 0.17 15.49
CA SER A 17 9.10 1.34 16.05
C SER A 17 8.29 2.63 15.91
N ASP A 18 8.19 3.41 17.00
CA ASP A 18 7.57 4.74 16.99
C ASP A 18 8.48 5.84 16.41
N GLY A 19 9.79 5.58 16.32
CA GLY A 19 10.78 6.47 15.74
C GLY A 19 10.89 6.34 14.22
N ASN A 20 11.72 7.18 13.59
CA ASN A 20 12.08 7.01 12.18
C ASN A 20 13.32 6.11 12.06
N LEU A 21 13.10 4.80 12.03
CA LEU A 21 14.14 3.77 11.95
C LEU A 21 14.91 3.82 10.61
N LEU A 22 14.29 4.38 9.57
CA LEU A 22 14.82 4.45 8.20
C LEU A 22 15.63 5.73 7.92
N ALA A 23 15.75 6.65 8.89
CA ALA A 23 16.43 7.93 8.74
C ALA A 23 17.97 7.80 8.57
N GLY A 24 18.55 6.68 9.00
CA GLY A 24 19.99 6.40 8.91
C GLY A 24 20.29 5.08 8.21
N THR A 25 21.55 4.88 7.82
CA THR A 25 22.02 3.64 7.19
C THR A 25 22.40 2.59 8.24
N GLN A 26 21.95 1.36 8.04
CA GLN A 26 22.28 0.19 8.84
C GLN A 26 23.17 -0.74 8.02
N ASN A 27 24.35 -1.05 8.56
CA ASN A 27 25.31 -1.94 7.91
C ASN A 27 25.00 -3.44 8.15
N ALA A 28 24.07 -3.73 9.05
CA ALA A 28 23.64 -5.09 9.37
C ALA A 28 22.10 -5.14 9.39
N PRO A 29 21.50 -6.31 9.10
CA PRO A 29 20.06 -6.48 9.25
C PRO A 29 19.60 -6.19 10.68
N VAL A 30 18.50 -5.47 10.81
CA VAL A 30 17.89 -5.11 12.11
C VAL A 30 16.67 -5.99 12.34
N PHE A 31 16.63 -6.68 13.48
CA PHE A 31 15.53 -7.54 13.88
C PHE A 31 14.77 -6.92 15.05
N LEU A 32 13.46 -6.74 14.90
CA LEU A 32 12.59 -6.16 15.91
C LEU A 32 11.48 -7.15 16.26
N PHE A 33 11.42 -7.55 17.53
CA PHE A 33 10.26 -8.25 18.03
C PHE A 33 9.13 -7.23 18.28
N THR A 34 7.92 -7.51 17.81
CA THR A 34 6.72 -6.77 18.21
C THR A 34 5.52 -7.70 18.42
N PRO A 35 4.78 -7.54 19.53
CA PRO A 35 3.58 -8.34 19.78
C PRO A 35 2.47 -8.08 18.74
N GLU A 36 2.54 -6.97 17.99
CA GLU A 36 1.56 -6.70 16.93
C GLU A 36 1.57 -7.75 15.82
N ARG A 37 2.73 -8.39 15.54
CA ARG A 37 2.81 -9.49 14.55
C ARG A 37 2.03 -10.73 15.01
N ASN A 38 1.56 -10.79 16.25
CA ASN A 38 0.69 -11.86 16.74
C ASN A 38 -0.81 -11.59 16.48
N THR A 39 -1.16 -10.40 15.98
CA THR A 39 -2.54 -9.97 15.74
C THR A 39 -2.76 -9.61 14.27
N VAL A 40 -4.01 -9.66 13.80
CA VAL A 40 -4.38 -9.18 12.46
C VAL A 40 -4.32 -7.65 12.44
N GLN A 41 -3.56 -7.10 11.49
CA GLN A 41 -3.47 -5.64 11.30
C GLN A 41 -4.78 -5.10 10.71
N ALA A 42 -5.20 -3.91 11.13
CA ALA A 42 -6.37 -3.26 10.54
C ALA A 42 -6.21 -3.11 9.02
N GLY A 43 -7.26 -3.47 8.27
CA GLY A 43 -7.24 -3.47 6.81
C GLY A 43 -6.76 -4.78 6.17
N TYR A 44 -6.36 -5.79 6.95
CA TYR A 44 -5.87 -7.06 6.45
C TYR A 44 -6.73 -8.24 6.91
N GLY A 45 -6.78 -9.30 6.09
CA GLY A 45 -7.56 -10.51 6.37
C GLY A 45 -6.85 -11.52 7.28
N GLU A 46 -5.53 -11.40 7.42
CA GLU A 46 -4.71 -12.26 8.25
C GLU A 46 -3.57 -11.49 8.90
N ARG A 47 -2.90 -12.10 9.89
CA ARG A 47 -1.73 -11.51 10.55
C ARG A 47 -0.47 -11.81 9.74
N PHE A 48 0.52 -10.95 9.87
CA PHE A 48 1.87 -11.21 9.37
C PHE A 48 2.77 -11.70 10.50
N ASP A 49 3.24 -12.94 10.47
CA ASP A 49 4.20 -13.45 11.47
C ASP A 49 5.60 -12.86 11.26
N VAL A 50 5.95 -12.54 10.01
CA VAL A 50 7.10 -11.71 9.64
C VAL A 50 6.66 -10.62 8.70
N TRP A 51 7.11 -9.39 8.95
CA TRP A 51 7.07 -8.28 8.01
C TRP A 51 8.45 -7.68 7.89
N ALA A 52 9.02 -7.67 6.68
CA ALA A 52 10.37 -7.20 6.45
C ALA A 52 10.39 -6.12 5.38
N LEU A 53 11.38 -5.23 5.45
CA LEU A 53 11.59 -4.14 4.50
C LEU A 53 13.07 -4.00 4.20
N GLU A 54 13.41 -4.08 2.92
CA GLU A 54 14.74 -3.78 2.38
C GLU A 54 14.71 -2.44 1.67
N THR A 55 15.59 -1.52 2.08
CA THR A 55 15.71 -0.18 1.49
C THR A 55 17.18 0.13 1.23
N ALA A 56 17.47 1.27 0.60
CA ALA A 56 18.84 1.79 0.55
C ALA A 56 19.44 2.06 1.95
N SER A 57 18.60 2.21 2.98
CA SER A 57 19.02 2.41 4.37
C SER A 57 19.38 1.10 5.07
N GLY A 58 19.08 -0.06 4.50
CA GLY A 58 19.36 -1.37 5.10
C GLY A 58 18.14 -2.31 5.09
N THR A 59 18.32 -3.46 5.73
CA THR A 59 17.32 -4.54 5.82
C THR A 59 16.75 -4.60 7.24
N PHE A 60 15.43 -4.58 7.35
CA PHE A 60 14.71 -4.54 8.62
C PHE A 60 13.69 -5.68 8.66
N VAL A 61 13.60 -6.39 9.77
CA VAL A 61 12.73 -7.55 9.95
C VAL A 61 11.96 -7.40 11.25
N SER A 62 10.64 -7.31 11.15
CA SER A 62 9.72 -7.33 12.28
C SER A 62 9.07 -8.70 12.40
N PHE A 63 9.02 -9.25 13.61
CA PHE A 63 8.56 -10.61 13.83
C PHE A 63 7.78 -10.79 15.14
N GLY A 64 6.89 -11.80 15.13
CA GLY A 64 6.06 -12.21 16.27
C GLY A 64 6.55 -13.48 16.95
N ASP A 65 5.72 -14.02 17.85
CA ASP A 65 6.06 -15.20 18.64
C ASP A 65 6.15 -16.48 17.80
N ALA A 66 5.29 -16.62 16.78
CA ALA A 66 5.20 -17.84 15.96
C ALA A 66 6.52 -18.22 15.25
N VAL A 67 7.41 -17.25 15.04
CA VAL A 67 8.66 -17.39 14.28
C VAL A 67 9.91 -17.10 15.10
N ARG A 68 9.77 -16.78 16.40
CA ARG A 68 10.86 -16.32 17.28
C ARG A 68 12.07 -17.27 17.25
N ASP A 69 11.83 -18.57 17.34
CA ASP A 69 12.89 -19.58 17.39
C ASP A 69 13.63 -19.74 16.04
N SER A 70 13.04 -19.26 14.95
CA SER A 70 13.63 -19.32 13.60
C SER A 70 14.46 -18.08 13.23
N ILE A 71 14.37 -17.00 14.01
CA ILE A 71 15.08 -15.73 13.72
C ILE A 71 16.61 -15.88 13.67
N PRO A 72 17.28 -16.62 14.58
CA PRO A 72 18.74 -16.79 14.49
C PRO A 72 19.19 -17.40 13.15
N ARG A 73 18.39 -18.32 12.60
CA ARG A 73 18.66 -18.93 11.30
C ARG A 73 18.46 -17.94 10.15
N LEU A 74 17.42 -17.11 10.22
CA LEU A 74 17.20 -16.04 9.24
C LEU A 74 18.36 -15.03 9.27
N GLU A 75 18.82 -14.64 10.46
CA GLU A 75 19.97 -13.76 10.64
C GLU A 75 21.25 -14.33 10.01
N GLU A 76 21.52 -15.62 10.19
CA GLU A 76 22.65 -16.31 9.56
C GLU A 76 22.62 -16.18 8.03
N PHE A 77 21.46 -16.44 7.40
CA PHE A 77 21.30 -16.30 5.95
C PHE A 77 21.53 -14.85 5.48
N LEU A 78 20.94 -13.86 6.15
CA LEU A 78 21.08 -12.46 5.73
C LEU A 78 22.52 -11.96 5.92
N ARG A 79 23.19 -12.32 7.03
CA ARG A 79 24.60 -12.00 7.25
C ARG A 79 25.53 -12.71 6.27
N GLY A 80 25.14 -13.90 5.80
CA GLY A 80 25.80 -14.63 4.73
C GLY A 80 25.60 -14.03 3.33
N GLY A 81 24.79 -12.98 3.19
CA GLY A 81 24.53 -12.30 1.92
C GLY A 81 23.41 -12.91 1.08
N THR A 82 22.62 -13.83 1.63
CA THR A 82 21.42 -14.34 0.94
C THR A 82 20.39 -13.21 0.80
N PRO A 83 19.84 -12.97 -0.39
CA PRO A 83 18.78 -11.98 -0.59
C PRO A 83 17.58 -12.21 0.33
N LEU A 84 16.97 -11.14 0.85
CA LEU A 84 15.93 -11.24 1.89
C LEU A 84 14.79 -12.20 1.52
N GLY A 85 14.18 -12.04 0.33
CA GLY A 85 13.10 -12.92 -0.10
C GLY A 85 13.49 -14.40 -0.17
N GLN A 86 14.72 -14.69 -0.61
CA GLN A 86 15.25 -16.06 -0.65
C GLN A 86 15.50 -16.61 0.75
N ALA A 87 16.06 -15.80 1.65
CA ALA A 87 16.31 -16.19 3.03
C ALA A 87 14.99 -16.53 3.77
N LEU A 88 13.96 -15.68 3.61
CA LEU A 88 12.62 -15.93 4.16
C LEU A 88 12.06 -17.26 3.64
N GLN A 89 12.13 -17.51 2.33
CA GLN A 89 11.63 -18.76 1.74
C GLN A 89 12.38 -19.99 2.27
N GLN A 90 13.70 -19.91 2.42
CA GLN A 90 14.52 -21.02 2.91
C GLN A 90 14.30 -21.33 4.39
N VAL A 91 14.00 -20.33 5.21
CA VAL A 91 13.75 -20.48 6.65
C VAL A 91 12.34 -21.02 6.91
N TYR A 92 11.33 -20.43 6.26
CA TYR A 92 9.93 -20.70 6.57
C TYR A 92 9.26 -21.71 5.63
N GLY A 93 9.91 -22.08 4.52
CA GLY A 93 9.39 -23.07 3.57
C GLY A 93 8.19 -22.58 2.75
N VAL A 94 7.80 -21.31 2.87
CA VAL A 94 6.71 -20.68 2.11
C VAL A 94 7.25 -19.54 1.27
N ARG A 95 6.64 -19.28 0.12
CA ARG A 95 7.01 -18.13 -0.72
C ARG A 95 6.56 -16.86 0.00
N PRO A 96 7.45 -15.90 0.30
CA PRO A 96 7.03 -14.62 0.84
C PRO A 96 6.21 -13.85 -0.20
N GLU A 97 5.20 -13.13 0.27
CA GLU A 97 4.60 -12.08 -0.53
C GLU A 97 5.63 -10.98 -0.75
N HIS A 98 5.66 -10.38 -1.93
CA HIS A 98 6.63 -9.36 -2.30
C HIS A 98 5.91 -8.14 -2.86
N SER A 99 6.10 -7.00 -2.21
CA SER A 99 5.57 -5.72 -2.64
C SER A 99 6.67 -4.68 -2.66
N ILE A 100 6.52 -3.69 -3.53
CA ILE A 100 7.38 -2.52 -3.57
C ILE A 100 6.65 -1.39 -2.81
N ARG A 101 7.42 -0.52 -2.16
CA ARG A 101 6.91 0.64 -1.41
C ARG A 101 7.51 1.92 -1.98
N TRP A 102 6.74 3.01 -1.99
CA TRP A 102 7.18 4.32 -2.48
C TRP A 102 6.81 5.43 -1.51
N PHE A 103 7.56 6.53 -1.61
CA PHE A 103 7.19 7.82 -1.05
C PHE A 103 6.90 8.81 -2.17
N TYR A 104 6.00 9.75 -1.91
CA TYR A 104 5.74 10.83 -2.86
C TYR A 104 6.86 11.87 -2.84
N ALA A 105 7.45 12.15 -4.00
CA ALA A 105 8.55 13.11 -4.14
C ALA A 105 8.10 14.47 -4.70
N GLY A 106 6.86 14.56 -5.20
CA GLY A 106 6.32 15.77 -5.79
C GLY A 106 5.99 15.60 -7.27
N ASP A 107 4.89 16.22 -7.67
CA ASP A 107 4.39 16.34 -9.03
C ASP A 107 3.45 17.54 -9.08
N ASP A 108 3.78 18.54 -9.89
CA ASP A 108 2.97 19.76 -10.03
C ASP A 108 1.95 19.63 -11.17
N ARG A 109 1.83 18.43 -11.77
CA ARG A 109 0.88 18.18 -12.85
C ARG A 109 -0.53 17.99 -12.29
N GLU A 110 -1.43 18.81 -12.78
CA GLU A 110 -2.86 18.61 -12.62
C GLU A 110 -3.42 17.81 -13.80
N SER A 111 -4.58 17.21 -13.60
CA SER A 111 -5.31 16.53 -14.66
C SER A 111 -6.76 17.01 -14.70
N PRO A 112 -7.17 17.78 -15.72
CA PRO A 112 -8.55 18.26 -15.83
C PRO A 112 -9.56 17.12 -16.13
N ASP A 113 -9.06 15.95 -16.52
CA ASP A 113 -9.88 14.80 -16.91
C ASP A 113 -10.49 14.03 -15.73
N ALA A 114 -10.07 14.34 -14.49
CA ALA A 114 -10.56 13.69 -13.28
C ALA A 114 -11.24 14.71 -12.36
N ARG A 115 -12.19 14.23 -11.56
CA ARG A 115 -12.86 15.01 -10.52
C ARG A 115 -13.09 14.18 -9.27
N VAL A 116 -13.24 14.86 -8.14
CA VAL A 116 -13.78 14.25 -6.92
C VAL A 116 -15.23 13.81 -7.18
N LEU A 117 -15.59 12.60 -6.76
CA LEU A 117 -16.96 12.11 -6.79
C LEU A 117 -17.73 12.67 -5.59
N GLU A 118 -18.95 13.12 -5.86
CA GLU A 118 -19.89 13.61 -4.86
C GLU A 118 -20.83 12.49 -4.41
N PRO A 119 -21.53 12.61 -3.27
CA PRO A 119 -22.53 11.63 -2.85
C PRO A 119 -23.60 11.30 -3.91
N SER A 120 -23.90 12.24 -4.80
CA SER A 120 -24.81 12.09 -5.92
C SER A 120 -24.30 11.15 -7.02
N ASP A 121 -22.99 10.88 -7.08
CA ASP A 121 -22.34 10.00 -8.07
C ASP A 121 -22.41 8.52 -7.70
N TYR A 122 -22.98 8.16 -6.53
CA TYR A 122 -23.10 6.78 -6.10
C TYR A 122 -23.65 5.82 -7.18
N PRO A 123 -24.71 6.16 -7.95
CA PRO A 123 -25.19 5.26 -9.00
C PRO A 123 -24.13 4.93 -10.07
N ALA A 124 -23.28 5.90 -10.43
CA ALA A 124 -22.19 5.68 -11.38
C ALA A 124 -21.06 4.84 -10.76
N PHE A 125 -20.75 5.08 -9.48
CA PHE A 125 -19.80 4.28 -8.74
C PHE A 125 -20.25 2.82 -8.57
N GLU A 126 -21.51 2.59 -8.21
CA GLU A 126 -22.08 1.24 -8.10
C GLU A 126 -22.03 0.51 -9.44
N GLN A 127 -22.40 1.18 -10.54
CA GLN A 127 -22.30 0.60 -11.88
C GLN A 127 -20.84 0.23 -12.24
N PHE A 128 -19.89 1.13 -11.95
CA PHE A 128 -18.47 0.86 -12.15
C PHE A 128 -18.01 -0.35 -11.33
N PHE A 129 -18.36 -0.40 -10.04
CA PHE A 129 -17.97 -1.46 -9.12
C PHE A 129 -18.51 -2.83 -9.58
N ARG A 130 -19.80 -2.91 -9.93
CA ARG A 130 -20.41 -4.14 -10.46
C ARG A 130 -19.80 -4.59 -11.78
N SER A 131 -19.29 -3.65 -12.58
CA SER A 131 -18.59 -3.98 -13.82
C SER A 131 -17.20 -4.58 -13.57
N GLN A 132 -16.55 -4.23 -12.44
CA GLN A 132 -15.28 -4.81 -12.01
C GLN A 132 -15.47 -6.18 -11.35
N TYR A 133 -16.53 -6.31 -10.55
CA TYR A 133 -16.82 -7.48 -9.72
C TYR A 133 -18.21 -8.06 -10.05
N PRO A 134 -18.42 -8.61 -11.27
CA PRO A 134 -19.74 -9.06 -11.71
C PRO A 134 -20.29 -10.23 -10.90
N ASP A 135 -19.41 -11.02 -10.30
CA ASP A 135 -19.77 -12.22 -9.53
C ASP A 135 -19.98 -11.94 -8.02
N LEU A 136 -19.77 -10.70 -7.57
CA LEU A 136 -19.97 -10.34 -6.16
C LEU A 136 -21.45 -10.03 -5.91
N GLU A 137 -22.14 -10.96 -5.24
CA GLU A 137 -23.58 -10.86 -4.99
C GLU A 137 -23.92 -9.82 -3.90
N ASP A 138 -23.19 -9.83 -2.78
CA ASP A 138 -23.42 -8.91 -1.66
C ASP A 138 -22.57 -7.64 -1.77
N VAL A 139 -23.25 -6.53 -2.04
CA VAL A 139 -22.68 -5.18 -2.08
C VAL A 139 -23.43 -4.23 -1.12
N SER A 140 -24.08 -4.76 -0.09
CA SER A 140 -24.82 -3.95 0.90
C SER A 140 -23.95 -2.91 1.60
N TRP A 141 -22.65 -3.20 1.75
CA TRP A 141 -21.62 -2.33 2.31
C TRP A 141 -21.14 -1.22 1.36
N LEU A 142 -21.41 -1.33 0.06
CA LEU A 142 -20.79 -0.48 -0.96
C LEU A 142 -21.18 0.99 -0.84
N ARG A 143 -22.42 1.27 -0.42
CA ARG A 143 -22.90 2.64 -0.24
C ARG A 143 -22.18 3.35 0.90
N GLU A 144 -22.07 2.70 2.05
CA GLU A 144 -21.37 3.26 3.21
C GLU A 144 -19.90 3.47 2.88
N TYR A 145 -19.26 2.49 2.24
CA TYR A 145 -17.88 2.60 1.77
C TYR A 145 -17.68 3.79 0.81
N PHE A 146 -18.58 3.98 -0.16
CA PHE A 146 -18.52 5.12 -1.07
C PHE A 146 -18.70 6.45 -0.34
N ASP A 147 -19.68 6.55 0.55
CA ASP A 147 -19.99 7.78 1.27
C ASP A 147 -18.80 8.23 2.14
N GLU A 148 -18.11 7.29 2.79
CA GLU A 148 -16.88 7.59 3.55
C GLU A 148 -15.79 8.17 2.65
N MET A 149 -15.53 7.54 1.50
CA MET A 149 -14.52 8.02 0.55
C MET A 149 -14.89 9.37 -0.06
N ALA A 150 -16.16 9.57 -0.40
CA ALA A 150 -16.66 10.83 -0.96
C ALA A 150 -16.56 11.96 0.07
N ALA A 151 -16.90 11.71 1.33
CA ALA A 151 -16.76 12.70 2.41
C ALA A 151 -15.29 13.11 2.66
N GLU A 152 -14.35 12.17 2.52
CA GLU A 152 -12.92 12.48 2.61
C GLU A 152 -12.31 13.05 1.31
N HIS A 153 -13.08 13.14 0.22
CA HIS A 153 -12.61 13.50 -1.14
C HIS A 153 -11.53 12.55 -1.69
N LEU A 154 -11.60 11.28 -1.30
CA LEU A 154 -10.62 10.26 -1.71
C LEU A 154 -11.12 9.38 -2.84
N CYS A 155 -12.41 9.49 -3.21
CA CYS A 155 -12.92 8.92 -4.45
C CYS A 155 -12.81 9.94 -5.59
N CYS A 156 -11.73 9.86 -6.36
CA CYS A 156 -11.49 10.69 -7.54
C CYS A 156 -11.62 9.83 -8.79
N GLY A 157 -12.35 10.29 -9.81
CA GLY A 157 -12.65 9.47 -10.97
C GLY A 157 -12.71 10.21 -12.29
N VAL A 158 -12.61 9.42 -13.35
CA VAL A 158 -12.66 9.86 -14.76
C VAL A 158 -13.94 9.33 -15.39
N PHE A 159 -14.69 10.23 -16.02
CA PHE A 159 -15.88 9.88 -16.78
C PHE A 159 -15.60 9.93 -18.28
N MET A 160 -16.08 8.93 -19.02
CA MET A 160 -16.08 8.94 -20.49
C MET A 160 -17.48 8.59 -20.98
N ASP A 161 -18.07 9.44 -21.83
CA ASP A 161 -19.43 9.27 -22.36
C ASP A 161 -20.50 9.05 -21.25
N GLY A 162 -20.33 9.73 -20.11
CA GLY A 162 -21.22 9.62 -18.94
C GLY A 162 -20.98 8.39 -18.06
N LEU A 163 -20.07 7.49 -18.43
CA LEU A 163 -19.70 6.32 -17.64
C LEU A 163 -18.48 6.62 -16.76
N LEU A 164 -18.52 6.25 -15.48
CA LEU A 164 -17.32 6.21 -14.64
C LEU A 164 -16.43 5.05 -15.10
N VAL A 165 -15.20 5.35 -15.56
CA VAL A 165 -14.31 4.35 -16.15
C VAL A 165 -13.06 4.05 -15.33
N SER A 166 -12.74 4.94 -14.39
CA SER A 166 -11.63 4.78 -13.45
C SER A 166 -11.94 5.58 -12.20
N CYS A 167 -11.64 5.04 -11.02
CA CYS A 167 -11.68 5.79 -9.78
C CYS A 167 -10.66 5.28 -8.76
N THR A 168 -10.18 6.20 -7.92
CA THR A 168 -9.41 5.84 -6.73
C THR A 168 -10.32 5.25 -5.66
N ASP A 169 -9.72 4.49 -4.74
CA ASP A 169 -10.36 3.97 -3.54
C ASP A 169 -9.52 4.33 -2.29
N MET A 170 -10.04 3.97 -1.11
CA MET A 170 -9.45 4.26 0.19
C MET A 170 -9.15 2.96 0.93
N PRO A 171 -7.92 2.43 0.81
CA PRO A 171 -7.46 1.33 1.64
C PRO A 171 -7.42 1.74 3.12
N ILE A 172 -7.78 0.80 4.01
CA ILE A 172 -7.66 1.01 5.46
C ILE A 172 -6.18 0.98 5.84
N MET A 173 -5.76 2.00 6.59
CA MET A 173 -4.37 2.17 7.01
C MET A 173 -4.19 1.74 8.47
N PRO A 174 -3.34 0.75 8.80
CA PRO A 174 -3.15 0.30 10.18
C PRO A 174 -2.44 1.32 11.07
N TYR A 175 -1.69 2.25 10.47
CA TYR A 175 -0.92 3.25 11.21
C TYR A 175 -1.05 4.63 10.56
N MET A 176 -0.95 5.67 11.38
CA MET A 176 -0.82 7.07 10.94
C MET A 176 -1.93 7.57 10.00
N GLN A 177 -3.11 6.96 10.01
CA GLN A 177 -4.22 7.31 9.10
C GLN A 177 -4.55 8.82 9.09
N GLU A 178 -4.39 9.53 10.21
CA GLU A 178 -4.65 10.98 10.23
C GLU A 178 -3.64 11.81 9.44
N SER A 179 -2.46 11.24 9.13
CA SER A 179 -1.33 11.95 8.52
C SER A 179 -0.93 11.39 7.15
N ILE A 180 -1.35 10.16 6.81
CA ILE A 180 -1.03 9.53 5.53
C ILE A 180 -2.26 8.89 4.89
N ARG A 181 -2.21 8.75 3.56
CA ARG A 181 -3.21 8.02 2.78
C ARG A 181 -2.52 7.17 1.74
N GLU A 182 -2.87 5.89 1.68
CA GLU A 182 -2.55 5.05 0.52
C GLU A 182 -3.60 5.26 -0.56
N ILE A 183 -3.16 5.25 -1.82
CA ILE A 183 -4.05 5.43 -2.98
C ILE A 183 -4.19 4.07 -3.66
N GLY A 184 -5.38 3.49 -3.61
CA GLY A 184 -5.73 2.43 -4.55
C GLY A 184 -6.45 3.01 -5.77
N ILE A 185 -6.45 2.25 -6.86
CA ILE A 185 -6.91 2.71 -8.17
C ILE A 185 -7.41 1.54 -8.99
N ASN A 186 -8.62 1.69 -9.53
CA ASN A 186 -9.23 0.74 -10.42
C ASN A 186 -9.62 1.40 -11.74
N THR A 187 -9.43 0.68 -12.86
CA THR A 187 -9.81 1.12 -14.20
C THR A 187 -10.47 -0.03 -14.95
N LEU A 188 -11.62 0.21 -15.56
CA LEU A 188 -12.33 -0.79 -16.37
C LEU A 188 -11.42 -1.29 -17.49
N ALA A 189 -11.41 -2.59 -17.74
CA ALA A 189 -10.46 -3.23 -18.67
C ALA A 189 -10.44 -2.57 -20.05
N ALA A 190 -11.61 -2.20 -20.60
CA ALA A 190 -11.75 -1.55 -21.91
C ALA A 190 -11.16 -0.13 -22.00
N TYR A 191 -10.90 0.52 -20.86
CA TYR A 191 -10.42 1.89 -20.75
C TYR A 191 -8.96 1.99 -20.26
N ARG A 192 -8.29 0.85 -20.04
CA ARG A 192 -6.87 0.80 -19.67
C ARG A 192 -5.99 1.33 -20.81
N GLY A 193 -4.81 1.85 -20.45
CA GLY A 193 -3.84 2.41 -21.41
C GLY A 193 -4.21 3.77 -21.98
N ARG A 194 -5.26 4.42 -21.48
CA ARG A 194 -5.76 5.73 -21.95
C ARG A 194 -5.44 6.90 -21.02
N GLY A 195 -4.67 6.66 -19.95
CA GLY A 195 -4.32 7.70 -18.97
C GLY A 195 -5.35 7.94 -17.87
N CYS A 196 -6.51 7.27 -17.87
CA CYS A 196 -7.57 7.49 -16.87
C CYS A 196 -7.10 7.28 -15.42
N ALA A 197 -6.35 6.19 -15.17
CA ALA A 197 -5.79 5.92 -13.83
C ALA A 197 -4.87 7.05 -13.36
N LYS A 198 -4.00 7.53 -14.26
CA LYS A 198 -3.09 8.64 -13.99
C LYS A 198 -3.85 9.91 -13.63
N ALA A 199 -4.87 10.25 -14.41
CA ALA A 199 -5.72 11.42 -14.15
C ALA A 199 -6.38 11.35 -12.76
N ALA A 200 -7.00 10.22 -12.44
CA ALA A 200 -7.65 10.00 -11.15
C ALA A 200 -6.65 10.08 -9.97
N CYS A 201 -5.48 9.46 -10.11
CA CYS A 201 -4.44 9.51 -9.08
C CYS A 201 -3.88 10.92 -8.87
N LEU A 202 -3.62 11.70 -9.93
CA LEU A 202 -3.16 13.09 -9.78
C LEU A 202 -4.18 13.96 -9.02
N GLN A 203 -5.47 13.81 -9.33
CA GLN A 203 -6.52 14.49 -8.58
C GLN A 203 -6.55 14.06 -7.10
N CYS A 204 -6.46 12.76 -6.82
CA CYS A 204 -6.47 12.24 -5.44
C CYS A 204 -5.23 12.68 -4.65
N ILE A 205 -4.04 12.66 -5.26
CA ILE A 205 -2.80 13.19 -4.66
C ILE A 205 -2.99 14.65 -4.28
N HIS A 206 -3.57 15.46 -5.17
CA HIS A 206 -3.84 16.87 -4.88
C HIS A 206 -4.80 17.05 -3.68
N GLU A 207 -5.89 16.29 -3.61
CA GLU A 207 -6.81 16.32 -2.45
C GLU A 207 -6.14 15.86 -1.14
N VAL A 208 -5.31 14.81 -1.19
CA VAL A 208 -4.56 14.32 -0.03
C VAL A 208 -3.60 15.40 0.49
N LEU A 209 -2.84 16.03 -0.42
CA LEU A 209 -1.88 17.08 -0.09
C LEU A 209 -2.56 18.35 0.42
N SER A 210 -3.67 18.80 -0.20
CA SER A 210 -4.40 20.01 0.19
C SER A 210 -4.99 19.90 1.61
N ARG A 211 -5.26 18.67 2.04
CA ARG A 211 -5.72 18.32 3.40
C ARG A 211 -4.58 18.08 4.40
N GLY A 212 -3.32 18.30 4.00
CA GLY A 212 -2.16 18.17 4.87
C GLY A 212 -1.77 16.73 5.19
N LYS A 213 -2.23 15.75 4.39
CA LYS A 213 -1.84 14.34 4.52
C LYS A 213 -0.80 13.98 3.46
N CYS A 214 0.06 13.00 3.75
CA CYS A 214 1.04 12.51 2.79
C CYS A 214 0.51 11.30 2.00
N PRO A 215 0.50 11.34 0.66
CA PRO A 215 0.17 10.17 -0.13
C PRO A 215 1.32 9.16 -0.13
N ILE A 216 0.98 7.89 0.01
CA ILE A 216 1.90 6.75 -0.14
C ILE A 216 1.38 5.80 -1.21
N TRP A 217 2.25 4.93 -1.69
CA TRP A 217 1.91 3.90 -2.66
C TRP A 217 2.55 2.58 -2.28
N SER A 218 1.82 1.50 -2.51
CA SER A 218 2.34 0.14 -2.52
C SER A 218 1.73 -0.66 -3.65
N ALA A 219 2.46 -1.68 -4.10
CA ALA A 219 1.98 -2.61 -5.11
C ALA A 219 2.80 -3.89 -5.05
N GLU A 220 2.16 -5.01 -5.39
CA GLU A 220 2.86 -6.27 -5.64
C GLU A 220 3.98 -6.07 -6.68
N ALA A 221 5.11 -6.76 -6.48
CA ALA A 221 6.27 -6.61 -7.32
C ALA A 221 6.03 -7.02 -8.79
N GLU A 222 5.07 -7.92 -9.02
CA GLU A 222 4.65 -8.37 -10.34
C GLU A 222 3.65 -7.41 -11.02
N ASN A 223 3.06 -6.45 -10.29
CA ASN A 223 2.05 -5.52 -10.81
C ASN A 223 2.71 -4.35 -11.57
N THR A 224 3.32 -4.66 -12.71
CA THR A 224 4.05 -3.70 -13.56
C THR A 224 3.25 -2.47 -13.96
N ALA A 225 1.92 -2.58 -14.08
CA ALA A 225 1.04 -1.46 -14.38
C ALA A 225 1.00 -0.46 -13.22
N SER A 226 0.83 -0.93 -11.98
CA SER A 226 0.85 -0.10 -10.77
C SER A 226 2.24 0.49 -10.52
N LEU A 227 3.33 -0.28 -10.72
CA LEU A 227 4.70 0.24 -10.57
C LEU A 227 4.94 1.46 -11.47
N ARG A 228 4.60 1.34 -12.76
CA ARG A 228 4.76 2.41 -13.74
C ARG A 228 3.85 3.60 -13.44
N LEU A 229 2.63 3.33 -12.97
CA LEU A 229 1.68 4.38 -12.61
C LEU A 229 2.22 5.23 -11.47
N ALA A 230 2.71 4.61 -10.39
CA ALA A 230 3.30 5.29 -9.24
C ALA A 230 4.43 6.24 -9.69
N GLU A 231 5.40 5.75 -10.45
CA GLU A 231 6.49 6.58 -10.99
C GLU A 231 5.97 7.73 -11.87
N SER A 232 4.94 7.45 -12.68
CA SER A 232 4.38 8.44 -13.61
C SER A 232 3.64 9.60 -12.94
N VAL A 233 3.28 9.47 -11.65
CA VAL A 233 2.59 10.48 -10.84
C VAL A 233 3.46 11.01 -9.68
N GLY A 234 4.79 10.87 -9.77
CA GLY A 234 5.72 11.53 -8.85
C GLY A 234 6.12 10.73 -7.61
N PHE A 235 5.81 9.42 -7.55
CA PHE A 235 6.35 8.55 -6.51
C PHE A 235 7.76 8.08 -6.83
N VAL A 236 8.57 7.93 -5.79
CA VAL A 236 9.93 7.39 -5.85
C VAL A 236 10.03 6.16 -4.96
N ARG A 237 10.66 5.11 -5.48
CA ARG A 237 10.80 3.82 -4.78
C ARG A 237 11.54 4.03 -3.46
N LEU A 238 10.95 3.51 -2.39
CA LEU A 238 11.54 3.43 -1.06
C LEU A 238 12.32 2.13 -0.88
N GLY A 239 11.72 1.01 -1.31
CA GLY A 239 12.28 -0.32 -1.08
C GLY A 239 11.29 -1.47 -1.34
N ASP A 240 11.70 -2.65 -0.92
CA ASP A 240 11.00 -3.93 -1.12
C ASP A 240 10.52 -4.43 0.24
N SER A 241 9.23 -4.68 0.37
CA SER A 241 8.68 -5.32 1.55
C SER A 241 8.34 -6.78 1.28
N TYR A 242 8.52 -7.60 2.30
CA TYR A 242 8.17 -9.01 2.27
C TYR A 242 7.31 -9.38 3.49
N SER A 243 6.29 -10.20 3.28
CA SER A 243 5.45 -10.76 4.34
C SER A 243 5.49 -12.29 4.34
N ILE A 244 5.45 -12.86 5.55
CA ILE A 244 5.18 -14.28 5.79
C ILE A 244 4.01 -14.37 6.76
N SER A 245 2.98 -15.11 6.36
CA SER A 245 1.86 -15.50 7.20
C SER A 245 1.85 -17.03 7.27
N LEU A 246 2.13 -17.58 8.44
CA LEU A 246 2.09 -19.01 8.70
C LEU A 246 0.67 -19.36 9.15
N SER A 247 0.03 -20.25 8.41
CA SER A 247 -1.24 -20.81 8.83
C SER A 247 -1.06 -21.42 10.23
N THR A 248 -1.87 -20.99 11.19
CA THR A 248 -2.00 -21.77 12.43
C THR A 248 -2.54 -23.13 12.02
N ALA A 249 -1.77 -24.19 12.24
CA ALA A 249 -2.33 -25.54 12.23
C ALA A 249 -3.51 -25.53 13.20
N GLY A 250 -4.72 -25.69 12.64
CA GLY A 250 -5.96 -25.82 13.41
C GLY A 250 -5.99 -27.12 14.20
#